data_AF-A0A382BGN5-F1
#
_entry.id   AF-A0A382BGN5-F1
#
_cell.length_a   1.000
_cell.length_b   1.000
_cell.length_c   1.000
_cell.angle_alpha   90.00
_cell.angle_beta   90.00
_cell.angle_gamma   90.00
#
_symmetry.space_group_name_H-M   'P 1'
#
loop_
_entity.id
_entity.type
_entity.pdbx_description
1 polymer ?
#
loop_
_entity_poly.entity_id
_entity_poly.type
_entity_poly.pdbx_seq_one_letter_code
_entity_poly.pdbx_strand_id
1 'polypeptide(L)'
;MAVDPKQVHVAKSLAHTAPLINCRFDPSGQYLFATAEDRAIIRWKLADGSKVTFTGHDSWVRGLAFSKDGQTLVTSGFDDTLIWWPIVAEKPEPIRKITAHKGWIRAIEVSPDGNLLASGGNDRLVKLWNMADGKLA
;
A
#
# COMPACT_ATOMS: atom_id res chain seq x y z
N MET A 1 24.66 2.28 23.12
CA MET A 1 24.54 3.31 22.07
C MET A 1 23.05 3.64 21.98
N ALA A 2 22.62 4.74 22.60
CA ALA A 2 21.20 5.12 22.66
C ALA A 2 20.86 5.95 21.42
N VAL A 3 19.77 5.58 20.72
CA VAL A 3 19.27 6.32 19.56
C VAL A 3 18.63 7.61 20.08
N ASP A 4 19.06 8.77 19.56
CA ASP A 4 18.50 10.08 19.92
C ASP A 4 17.08 10.24 19.35
N PRO A 5 16.04 10.39 20.19
CA PRO A 5 14.65 10.52 19.75
C PRO A 5 14.34 11.84 19.02
N LYS A 6 15.30 12.77 18.89
CA LYS A 6 15.12 14.05 18.17
C LYS A 6 15.64 14.06 16.73
N GLN A 7 16.22 12.97 16.22
CA GLN A 7 16.45 12.87 14.78
C GLN A 7 15.14 12.57 14.06
N VAL A 8 14.35 13.62 13.83
CA VAL A 8 13.38 13.65 12.74
C VAL A 8 14.18 13.40 11.47
N HIS A 9 14.21 12.15 11.02
CA HIS A 9 14.68 11.79 9.69
C HIS A 9 13.63 12.33 8.72
N VAL A 10 13.63 13.64 8.48
CA VAL A 10 12.97 14.21 7.32
C VAL A 10 13.70 13.58 6.15
N ALA A 11 13.08 12.61 5.48
CA ALA A 11 13.57 12.11 4.22
C ALA A 11 13.58 13.30 3.24
N LYS A 12 14.71 14.03 3.19
CA LYS A 12 14.89 15.25 2.39
C LYS A 12 14.96 14.98 0.88
N SER A 13 14.91 13.71 0.47
CA SER A 13 14.72 13.37 -0.94
C SER A 13 13.23 13.47 -1.27
N LEU A 14 12.88 14.25 -2.31
CA LEU A 14 11.56 14.22 -2.95
C LEU A 14 11.18 12.74 -3.18
N ALA A 15 10.31 12.23 -2.33
CA ALA A 15 9.85 10.87 -2.36
C ALA A 15 9.02 10.69 -3.63
N HIS A 16 7.95 11.48 -3.70
CA HIS A 16 6.99 11.53 -4.77
C HIS A 16 7.08 12.87 -5.49
N THR A 17 6.64 12.90 -6.75
CA THR A 17 6.59 14.12 -7.58
C THR A 17 5.27 14.88 -7.45
N ALA A 18 4.33 14.34 -6.67
CA ALA A 18 3.00 14.88 -6.42
C ALA A 18 2.61 14.75 -4.94
N PRO A 19 1.49 15.37 -4.49
CA PRO A 19 1.04 15.29 -3.11
C PRO A 19 0.93 13.85 -2.59
N LEU A 20 1.45 13.63 -1.39
CA LEU A 20 1.27 12.38 -0.64
C LEU A 20 -0.19 12.23 -0.22
N ILE A 21 -0.71 11.02 -0.35
CA ILE A 21 -2.09 10.68 0.00
C ILE A 21 -2.14 9.87 1.30
N ASN A 22 -1.21 8.94 1.49
CA ASN A 22 -1.19 8.04 2.64
C ASN A 22 0.24 7.63 3.02
N CYS A 23 0.44 7.28 4.29
CA CYS A 23 1.65 6.59 4.74
C CYS A 23 1.34 5.62 5.89
N ARG A 24 2.04 4.48 5.89
CA ARG A 24 1.87 3.39 6.86
C ARG A 24 3.19 2.63 7.06
N PHE A 25 3.46 2.25 8.30
CA PHE A 25 4.47 1.22 8.57
C PHE A 25 3.92 -0.15 8.20
N ASP A 26 4.80 -1.06 7.75
CA ASP A 26 4.44 -2.47 7.65
C ASP A 26 4.29 -3.10 9.05
N PRO A 27 3.66 -4.29 9.17
CA PRO A 27 3.44 -4.94 10.46
C PRO A 27 4.71 -5.23 11.27
N SER A 28 5.86 -5.43 10.60
CA SER A 28 7.14 -5.65 11.28
C SER A 28 7.81 -4.35 11.75
N GLY A 29 7.33 -3.20 11.27
CA GLY A 29 7.92 -1.89 11.55
C GLY A 29 9.29 -1.67 10.90
N GLN A 30 9.72 -2.53 9.98
CA GLN A 30 11.01 -2.40 9.28
C GLN A 30 10.93 -1.47 8.07
N TYR A 31 9.72 -1.27 7.55
CA TYR A 31 9.47 -0.50 6.33
C TYR A 31 8.38 0.55 6.56
N LEU A 32 8.58 1.71 5.93
CA LEU A 32 7.54 2.72 5.73
C LEU A 32 7.09 2.67 4.28
N PHE A 33 5.79 2.69 4.05
CA PHE A 33 5.18 2.84 2.74
C PHE A 33 4.48 4.19 2.64
N ALA A 34 4.58 4.84 1.49
CA ALA A 34 3.79 6.01 1.16
C ALA A 34 3.22 5.92 -0.25
N THR A 35 2.08 6.57 -0.45
CA THR A 35 1.39 6.67 -1.73
C THR A 35 1.15 8.12 -2.09
N ALA A 36 1.02 8.40 -3.38
CA ALA A 36 0.77 9.76 -3.86
C ALA A 36 -0.11 9.80 -5.12
N GLU A 37 -0.38 11.02 -5.57
CA GLU A 37 -1.06 11.32 -6.84
C GLU A 37 -0.21 10.97 -8.08
N ASP A 38 1.09 10.73 -7.92
CA ASP A 38 2.01 10.35 -9.00
C ASP A 38 1.92 8.87 -9.39
N ARG A 39 0.92 8.14 -8.86
CA ARG A 39 0.62 6.72 -9.11
C ARG A 39 1.63 5.74 -8.51
N ALA A 40 2.68 6.23 -7.87
CA ALA A 40 3.68 5.40 -7.24
C ALA A 40 3.28 5.01 -5.82
N ILE A 41 3.80 3.85 -5.40
CA ILE A 41 4.01 3.55 -3.98
C ILE A 41 5.51 3.49 -3.76
N ILE A 42 5.98 4.08 -2.67
CA ILE A 42 7.39 4.00 -2.29
C ILE A 42 7.50 3.34 -0.93
N ARG A 43 8.42 2.37 -0.85
CA ARG A 43 8.84 1.71 0.40
C ARG A 43 10.21 2.22 0.80
N TRP A 44 10.37 2.68 2.03
CA TRP A 44 11.66 2.91 2.67
C TRP A 44 11.96 1.80 3.66
N LYS A 45 13.18 1.27 3.63
CA LYS A 45 13.71 0.45 4.71
C LYS A 45 14.27 1.36 5.79
N LEU A 46 13.74 1.27 7.01
CA LEU A 46 14.07 2.23 8.07
C LEU A 46 15.52 2.10 8.56
N ALA A 47 16.10 0.91 8.46
CA ALA A 47 17.45 0.64 8.96
C ALA A 47 18.56 1.38 8.20
N ASP A 48 18.38 1.58 6.89
CA ASP A 48 19.42 2.13 6.01
C ASP A 48 18.92 3.24 5.07
N GLY A 49 17.62 3.54 5.07
CA GLY A 49 17.00 4.57 4.24
C GLY A 49 16.87 4.20 2.76
N SER A 50 17.22 2.96 2.36
CA SER A 50 17.05 2.50 0.98
C SER A 50 15.58 2.54 0.57
N LYS A 51 15.32 2.92 -0.69
CA LYS A 51 13.96 3.06 -1.23
C LYS A 51 13.72 2.18 -2.45
N VAL A 52 12.50 1.68 -2.57
CA VAL A 52 12.00 0.91 -3.71
C VAL A 52 10.64 1.47 -4.15
N THR A 53 10.44 1.57 -5.46
CA THR A 53 9.20 2.07 -6.05
C THR A 53 8.38 0.91 -6.62
N PHE A 54 7.07 0.94 -6.38
CA PHE A 54 6.09 0.00 -6.92
C PHE A 54 5.27 0.77 -7.97
N THR A 55 5.21 0.23 -9.18
CA THR A 55 4.53 0.84 -10.32
C THR A 55 3.52 -0.12 -10.92
N GLY A 56 2.27 0.32 -11.10
CA GLY A 56 1.23 -0.51 -11.70
C GLY A 56 -0.18 0.05 -11.62
N HIS A 57 -0.41 1.06 -10.78
CA HIS A 57 -1.64 1.85 -10.83
C HIS A 57 -1.63 2.84 -12.00
N ASP A 58 -2.79 3.03 -12.61
CA ASP A 58 -2.99 3.95 -13.74
C ASP A 58 -3.49 5.33 -13.31
N SER A 59 -3.73 5.50 -12.01
CA SER A 59 -4.18 6.73 -11.37
C SER A 59 -3.66 6.81 -9.92
N TRP A 60 -4.13 7.79 -9.16
CA TRP A 60 -3.70 8.06 -7.78
C TRP A 60 -3.84 6.83 -6.88
N VAL A 61 -2.85 6.60 -6.02
CA VAL A 61 -2.87 5.48 -5.07
C VAL A 61 -3.27 5.99 -3.69
N ARG A 62 -4.36 5.44 -3.15
CA ARG A 62 -4.97 5.94 -1.90
C ARG A 62 -4.87 4.97 -0.74
N GLY A 63 -5.15 3.70 -0.99
CA GLY A 63 -5.22 2.67 0.04
C GLY A 63 -3.91 1.93 0.22
N LEU A 64 -3.60 1.59 1.47
CA LEU A 64 -2.55 0.65 1.86
C LEU A 64 -3.15 -0.30 2.90
N ALA A 65 -3.07 -1.61 2.68
CA ALA A 65 -3.43 -2.61 3.67
C ALA A 65 -2.43 -3.77 3.63
N PHE A 66 -2.02 -4.25 4.79
CA PHE A 66 -0.97 -5.26 4.90
C PHE A 66 -1.55 -6.60 5.32
N SER A 67 -1.06 -7.68 4.72
CA SER A 67 -1.33 -9.01 5.24
C SER A 67 -0.71 -9.16 6.63
N LYS A 68 -1.37 -9.93 7.48
CA LYS A 68 -0.95 -10.16 8.87
C LYS A 68 0.43 -10.80 8.99
N ASP A 69 0.82 -11.61 8.01
CA ASP A 69 2.13 -12.25 7.93
C ASP A 69 3.25 -11.31 7.42
N GLY A 70 2.91 -10.07 7.03
CA GLY A 70 3.87 -9.08 6.55
C GLY A 70 4.49 -9.40 5.20
N GLN A 71 3.93 -10.35 4.44
CA GLN A 71 4.47 -10.74 3.12
C GLN A 71 3.85 -9.98 1.96
N THR A 72 2.59 -9.55 2.11
CA THR A 72 1.78 -8.99 1.02
C THR A 72 1.23 -7.62 1.38
N LEU A 73 1.42 -6.66 0.48
CA LEU A 73 0.76 -5.36 0.52
C LEU A 73 -0.39 -5.38 -0.49
N VAL A 74 -1.55 -4.84 -0.11
CA VAL A 74 -2.61 -4.46 -1.05
C VAL A 74 -2.69 -2.95 -1.14
N THR A 75 -2.73 -2.45 -2.37
CA THR A 75 -2.94 -1.04 -2.68
C THR A 75 -4.27 -0.85 -3.38
N SER A 76 -4.88 0.32 -3.21
CA SER A 76 -6.10 0.70 -3.93
C SER A 76 -5.95 2.06 -4.60
N GLY A 77 -6.56 2.22 -5.78
CA GLY A 77 -6.40 3.42 -6.60
C GLY A 77 -7.68 4.10 -7.07
N PHE A 78 -7.50 5.27 -7.68
CA PHE A 78 -8.51 6.00 -8.45
C PHE A 78 -8.67 5.44 -9.88
N ASP A 79 -7.98 4.35 -10.18
CA ASP A 79 -8.15 3.52 -11.38
C ASP A 79 -9.12 2.34 -11.13
N ASP A 80 -9.83 2.39 -10.01
CA ASP A 80 -10.84 1.40 -9.60
C ASP A 80 -10.26 0.02 -9.27
N THR A 81 -8.92 -0.08 -9.15
CA THR A 81 -8.23 -1.36 -8.95
C THR A 81 -7.70 -1.57 -7.55
N LEU A 82 -7.65 -2.85 -7.17
CA LEU A 82 -6.86 -3.37 -6.07
C LEU A 82 -5.64 -4.09 -6.66
N ILE A 83 -4.45 -3.87 -6.09
CA ILE A 83 -3.21 -4.52 -6.52
C ILE A 83 -2.47 -5.13 -5.32
N TRP A 84 -2.05 -6.39 -5.46
CA TRP A 84 -1.28 -7.13 -4.45
C TRP A 84 0.19 -7.12 -4.84
N TRP A 85 1.06 -6.93 -3.86
CA TRP A 85 2.50 -6.78 -4.04
C TRP A 85 3.29 -7.60 -3.01
N PRO A 86 4.45 -8.15 -3.39
CA PRO A 86 5.39 -8.68 -2.42
C PRO A 86 6.04 -7.51 -1.64
N ILE A 87 6.03 -7.58 -0.30
CA ILE A 87 6.52 -6.48 0.54
C ILE A 87 8.03 -6.31 0.48
N VAL A 88 8.80 -7.40 0.41
CA VAL A 88 10.26 -7.40 0.59
C VAL A 88 11.07 -7.43 -0.71
N ALA A 89 10.41 -7.54 -1.87
CA ALA A 89 11.09 -7.60 -3.15
C ALA A 89 11.88 -6.31 -3.44
N GLU A 90 13.07 -6.43 -4.05
CA GLU A 90 13.84 -5.26 -4.53
C GLU A 90 13.29 -4.70 -5.84
N LYS A 91 12.64 -5.55 -6.63
CA LYS A 91 11.91 -5.21 -7.85
C LYS A 91 10.48 -5.76 -7.72
N PRO A 92 9.57 -5.00 -7.08
CA PRO A 92 8.23 -5.50 -6.80
C PRO A 92 7.39 -5.48 -8.07
N GLU A 93 6.87 -6.64 -8.43
CA GLU A 93 5.89 -6.82 -9.50
C GLU A 93 4.51 -7.13 -8.90
N PRO A 94 3.40 -6.72 -9.55
CA PRO A 94 2.08 -7.09 -9.10
C PRO A 94 1.91 -8.61 -9.05
N ILE A 95 1.52 -9.14 -7.88
CA ILE A 95 1.04 -10.54 -7.76
C ILE A 95 -0.31 -10.67 -8.45
N ARG A 96 -1.13 -9.63 -8.34
CA ARG A 96 -2.51 -9.59 -8.82
C ARG A 96 -2.98 -8.16 -8.97
N LYS A 97 -3.74 -7.86 -10.04
CA LYS A 97 -4.47 -6.61 -10.24
C LYS A 97 -5.93 -6.94 -10.58
N ILE A 98 -6.88 -6.35 -9.86
CA ILE A 98 -8.32 -6.58 -10.05
C ILE A 98 -9.04 -5.24 -10.17
N THR A 99 -9.88 -5.07 -11.19
CA THR A 99 -10.89 -4.01 -11.21
C THR A 99 -11.97 -4.34 -10.18
N ALA A 100 -11.90 -3.68 -9.04
CA ALA A 100 -12.65 -4.05 -7.86
C ALA A 100 -13.96 -3.27 -7.71
N HIS A 101 -13.99 -2.00 -8.12
CA HIS A 101 -15.15 -1.12 -8.02
C HIS A 101 -15.50 -0.49 -9.37
N LYS A 102 -16.67 0.16 -9.46
CA LYS A 102 -17.01 1.07 -10.56
C LYS A 102 -16.82 2.51 -10.06
N GLY A 103 -15.63 3.05 -10.21
CA GLY A 103 -15.21 4.32 -9.61
C GLY A 103 -14.27 4.12 -8.40
N TRP A 104 -13.66 5.25 -8.02
CA TRP A 104 -12.50 5.28 -7.12
C TRP A 104 -12.67 4.48 -5.85
N ILE A 105 -11.66 3.69 -5.50
CA ILE A 105 -11.58 3.01 -4.22
C ILE A 105 -11.07 4.00 -3.17
N ARG A 106 -11.90 4.27 -2.18
CA ARG A 106 -11.60 5.24 -1.13
C ARG A 106 -10.87 4.58 0.03
N ALA A 107 -11.32 3.43 0.49
CA ALA A 107 -10.74 2.79 1.67
C ALA A 107 -10.54 1.31 1.44
N ILE A 108 -9.49 0.78 2.05
CA ILE A 108 -9.25 -0.65 2.18
C ILE A 108 -8.75 -0.94 3.58
N GLU A 109 -9.06 -2.13 4.10
CA GLU A 109 -8.58 -2.60 5.40
C GLU A 109 -8.54 -4.14 5.41
N VAL A 110 -7.52 -4.72 6.06
CA VAL A 110 -7.44 -6.17 6.26
C VAL A 110 -8.07 -6.51 7.62
N SER A 111 -8.92 -7.53 7.63
CA SER A 111 -9.53 -8.07 8.83
C SER A 111 -8.49 -8.53 9.87
N PRO A 112 -8.79 -8.50 11.18
CA PRO A 112 -7.82 -8.87 12.22
C PRO A 112 -7.31 -10.32 12.16
N ASP A 113 -8.09 -11.24 11.58
CA ASP A 113 -7.67 -12.61 11.34
C ASP A 113 -6.77 -12.75 10.10
N GLY A 114 -6.75 -11.75 9.22
CA GLY A 114 -5.94 -11.67 8.00
C GLY A 114 -6.59 -12.31 6.76
N ASN A 115 -7.81 -12.85 6.88
CA ASN A 115 -8.42 -13.67 5.83
C ASN A 115 -9.20 -12.86 4.81
N LEU A 116 -9.73 -11.72 5.23
CA LEU A 116 -10.53 -10.83 4.39
C LEU A 116 -9.87 -9.47 4.23
N LEU A 117 -10.00 -8.93 3.03
CA LEU A 117 -9.80 -7.52 2.71
C LEU A 117 -11.18 -6.89 2.51
N ALA A 118 -11.47 -5.78 3.18
CA ALA A 118 -12.61 -4.94 2.87
C ALA A 118 -12.18 -3.79 1.94
N SER A 119 -13.01 -3.43 0.97
CA SER A 119 -12.83 -2.24 0.14
C SER A 119 -14.13 -1.46 -0.02
N GLY A 120 -14.03 -0.12 -0.03
CA GLY A 120 -15.16 0.78 -0.24
C GLY A 120 -14.87 1.84 -1.29
N GLY A 121 -15.81 2.07 -2.22
CA GLY A 121 -15.60 2.93 -3.38
C GLY A 121 -16.76 3.86 -3.75
N ASN A 122 -16.55 4.64 -4.82
CA ASN A 122 -17.55 5.59 -5.35
C ASN A 122 -18.81 4.91 -5.92
N ASP A 123 -18.78 3.61 -6.18
CA ASP A 123 -19.98 2.83 -6.51
C ASP A 123 -20.95 2.66 -5.33
N ARG A 124 -20.58 3.19 -4.15
CA ARG A 124 -21.35 3.14 -2.89
C ARG A 124 -21.49 1.73 -2.34
N LEU A 125 -20.57 0.84 -2.71
CA LEU A 125 -20.52 -0.54 -2.21
C LEU A 125 -19.33 -0.74 -1.28
N VAL A 126 -19.52 -1.64 -0.32
CA VAL A 126 -18.44 -2.32 0.40
C VAL A 126 -18.32 -3.72 -0.20
N LYS A 127 -17.10 -4.15 -0.52
CA LYS A 127 -16.81 -5.48 -1.05
C LYS A 127 -15.79 -6.16 -0.14
N LEU A 128 -15.98 -7.46 0.05
CA LEU A 128 -15.07 -8.31 0.82
C LEU A 128 -14.36 -9.25 -0.15
N TRP A 129 -13.05 -9.38 0.02
CA TRP A 129 -12.20 -10.19 -0.82
C TRP A 129 -11.45 -11.18 0.05
N ASN A 130 -11.34 -12.42 -0.40
CA ASN A 130 -10.39 -13.36 0.17
C ASN A 130 -8.97 -12.81 -0.03
N MET A 131 -8.23 -12.66 1.06
CA MET A 131 -6.93 -12.02 1.02
C MET A 131 -5.87 -12.88 0.30
N ALA A 132 -5.99 -14.21 0.35
CA ALA A 132 -5.04 -15.13 -0.24
C ALA A 132 -5.17 -15.23 -1.78
N ASP A 133 -6.39 -15.24 -2.30
CA ASP A 133 -6.63 -15.44 -3.73
C ASP A 133 -7.36 -14.29 -4.44
N GLY A 134 -7.68 -13.20 -3.73
CA GLY A 134 -8.30 -12.00 -4.27
C GLY A 134 -9.71 -12.22 -4.85
N LYS A 135 -10.36 -13.37 -4.60
CA LYS A 135 -11.74 -13.58 -5.03
C LYS A 135 -12.71 -12.82 -4.14
N LEU A 136 -13.82 -12.37 -4.71
CA LEU A 136 -14.93 -11.82 -3.94
C LEU A 136 -15.48 -12.92 -3.00
N ALA A 137 -15.59 -12.61 -1.72
CA ALA A 137 -16.07 -13.52 -0.68
C ALA A 137 -17.60 -13.58 -0.62
#